data_AF-A0A8J3J6H0-F1
#
_entry.id   AF-A0A8J3J6H0-F1
#
_cell.length_a   1.000
_cell.length_b   1.000
_cell.length_c   1.000
_cell.angle_alpha   90.00
_cell.angle_beta   90.00
_cell.angle_gamma   90.00
#
_symmetry.space_group_name_H-M   'P 1'
#
loop_
_entity.id
_entity.type
_entity.pdbx_description
1 polymer ?
#
loop_
_entity_poly.entity_id
_entity_poly.type
_entity_poly.pdbx_seq_one_letter_code
_entity_poly.pdbx_strand_id
1 'polypeptide(L)'
;MTTTVDDLLATWRTAEADAFGALGWTPGMPDVYSIALTDDGAWTGEVRLPKNTRGGVVNQEYPAPGVIHRPTEDLLARLESYEPGTAPPPQTVSAVLDHVVPPPESFRYSRITVRRAEDVPDAVARTVELVRDRLLPWQRRHTDPDLVRDHLAGRPYLKILRAGNLRRLVLFEHLRGDDAGARTALDTYLAEYAEGLTPQDPAHHDSFVAGVGALLSRPR
;
A
#
# COMPACT_ATOMS: atom_id res chain seq x y z
N MET A 1 8.03 -38.75 -7.37
CA MET A 1 8.28 -37.94 -6.17
C MET A 1 6.95 -37.32 -5.77
N THR A 2 6.56 -37.38 -4.50
CA THR A 2 5.33 -36.76 -4.01
C THR A 2 5.60 -35.28 -3.77
N THR A 3 4.96 -34.38 -4.52
CA THR A 3 5.06 -32.94 -4.31
C THR A 3 4.55 -32.57 -2.92
N THR A 4 5.37 -31.90 -2.11
CA THR A 4 4.94 -31.39 -0.80
C THR A 4 4.14 -30.09 -0.96
N VAL A 5 3.44 -29.67 0.10
CA VAL A 5 2.73 -28.37 0.08
C VAL A 5 3.70 -27.18 -0.04
N ASP A 6 4.92 -27.34 0.48
CA ASP A 6 5.97 -26.31 0.38
C ASP A 6 6.54 -26.25 -1.04
N ASP A 7 6.75 -27.40 -1.69
CA ASP A 7 7.11 -27.45 -3.12
C ASP A 7 6.03 -26.80 -3.97
N LEU A 8 4.76 -27.03 -3.65
CA LEU A 8 3.62 -26.43 -4.36
C LEU A 8 3.57 -24.91 -4.18
N LEU A 9 3.82 -24.42 -2.97
CA LEU A 9 3.89 -22.98 -2.68
C LEU A 9 5.06 -22.32 -3.42
N ALA A 10 6.24 -22.94 -3.40
CA ALA A 10 7.40 -22.46 -4.13
C ALA A 10 7.15 -22.44 -5.64
N THR A 11 6.56 -23.51 -6.19
CA THR A 11 6.21 -23.61 -7.61
C THR A 11 5.27 -22.48 -8.03
N TRP A 12 4.22 -22.22 -7.24
CA TRP A 12 3.30 -21.11 -7.52
C TRP A 12 4.03 -19.77 -7.46
N ARG A 13 4.78 -19.47 -6.39
CA ARG A 13 5.49 -18.19 -6.26
C ARG A 13 6.46 -17.92 -7.42
N THR A 14 7.20 -18.93 -7.86
CA THR A 14 8.11 -18.81 -9.00
C THR A 14 7.33 -18.52 -10.28
N ALA A 15 6.31 -19.33 -10.60
CA ALA A 15 5.51 -19.14 -11.80
C ALA A 15 4.79 -17.77 -11.81
N GLU A 16 4.31 -17.32 -10.65
CA GLU A 16 3.70 -16.00 -10.49
C GLU A 16 4.72 -14.88 -10.69
N ALA A 17 5.92 -14.99 -10.12
CA ALA A 17 6.99 -14.00 -10.30
C ALA A 17 7.44 -13.89 -11.76
N ASP A 18 7.58 -15.01 -12.47
CA ASP A 18 7.91 -15.02 -13.90
C ASP A 18 6.81 -14.33 -14.72
N ALA A 19 5.53 -14.64 -14.43
CA ALA A 19 4.41 -14.05 -15.13
C ALA A 19 4.27 -12.53 -14.87
N PHE A 20 4.50 -12.08 -13.64
CA PHE A 20 4.53 -10.66 -13.30
C PHE A 20 5.74 -9.95 -13.91
N GLY A 21 6.92 -10.57 -13.89
CA GLY A 21 8.14 -10.06 -14.53
C GLY A 21 7.94 -9.81 -16.02
N ALA A 22 7.27 -10.72 -16.73
CA ALA A 22 6.92 -10.55 -18.14
C ALA A 22 5.98 -9.36 -18.41
N LEU A 23 5.27 -8.88 -17.38
CA LEU A 23 4.39 -7.70 -17.44
C LEU A 23 5.06 -6.42 -16.92
N GLY A 24 6.36 -6.45 -16.63
CA GLY A 24 7.11 -5.30 -16.13
C GLY A 24 6.96 -5.04 -14.62
N TRP A 25 6.36 -5.98 -13.88
CA TRP A 25 6.32 -5.90 -12.43
C TRP A 25 7.62 -6.43 -11.83
N THR A 26 8.08 -5.79 -10.76
CA THR A 26 9.27 -6.17 -10.01
C THR A 26 8.86 -6.91 -8.74
N PRO A 27 9.30 -8.17 -8.54
CA PRO A 27 9.08 -8.88 -7.29
C PRO A 27 9.91 -8.26 -6.15
N GLY A 28 9.30 -8.11 -4.98
CA GLY A 28 9.95 -7.60 -3.77
C GLY A 28 10.04 -8.68 -2.69
N MET A 29 9.33 -8.47 -1.58
CA MET A 29 9.11 -9.49 -0.56
C MET A 29 8.26 -10.65 -1.11
N PRO A 30 8.23 -11.84 -0.47
CA PRO A 30 7.36 -12.93 -0.88
C PRO A 30 5.91 -12.45 -1.06
N ASP A 31 5.32 -12.81 -2.20
CA ASP A 31 3.95 -12.43 -2.59
C ASP A 31 3.72 -10.92 -2.81
N VAL A 32 4.77 -10.09 -2.91
CA VAL A 32 4.66 -8.65 -3.15
C VAL A 32 5.29 -8.29 -4.49
N TYR A 33 4.52 -7.58 -5.32
CA TYR A 33 4.94 -7.13 -6.64
C TYR A 33 4.71 -5.63 -6.76
N SER A 34 5.63 -4.94 -7.43
CA SER A 34 5.55 -3.49 -7.63
C SER A 34 5.75 -3.09 -9.09
N ILE A 35 5.17 -1.98 -9.51
CA ILE A 35 5.33 -1.42 -10.85
C ILE A 35 5.37 0.10 -10.78
N ALA A 36 6.19 0.74 -11.62
CA ALA A 36 6.13 2.19 -11.79
C ALA A 36 4.80 2.56 -12.48
N LEU A 37 4.06 3.52 -11.90
CA LEU A 37 2.82 4.04 -12.50
C LEU A 37 3.06 5.32 -13.29
N THR A 38 4.19 5.99 -13.06
CA THR A 38 4.63 7.19 -13.77
C THR A 38 6.11 7.07 -14.19
N ASP A 39 6.46 7.73 -15.29
CA ASP A 39 7.82 7.66 -15.87
C ASP A 39 8.89 8.30 -14.96
N ASP A 40 8.50 9.28 -14.15
CA ASP A 40 9.36 9.96 -13.18
C ASP A 40 9.60 9.14 -11.90
N GLY A 41 8.93 7.98 -11.76
CA GLY A 41 9.02 7.12 -10.60
C GLY A 41 8.35 7.67 -9.34
N ALA A 42 7.63 8.80 -9.41
CA ALA A 42 6.95 9.39 -8.25
C ALA A 42 5.85 8.48 -7.71
N TRP A 43 5.21 7.69 -8.58
CA TRP A 43 4.14 6.78 -8.22
C TRP A 43 4.51 5.32 -8.47
N THR A 44 4.33 4.49 -7.44
CA THR A 44 4.50 3.04 -7.53
C THR A 44 3.19 2.35 -7.18
N GLY A 45 2.75 1.41 -8.02
CA GLY A 45 1.68 0.48 -7.71
C GLY A 45 2.29 -0.72 -7.00
N GLU A 46 1.68 -1.15 -5.90
CA GLU A 46 2.05 -2.38 -5.19
C GLU A 46 0.84 -3.30 -5.12
N VAL A 47 1.03 -4.59 -5.37
CA VAL A 47 0.05 -5.62 -5.07
C VAL A 47 0.66 -6.66 -4.16
N ARG A 48 -0.03 -6.95 -3.06
CA ARG A 48 0.28 -8.10 -2.20
C ARG A 48 -0.70 -9.22 -2.50
N LEU A 49 -0.19 -10.42 -2.70
CA LEU A 49 -0.96 -11.62 -3.06
C LEU A 49 -0.71 -12.74 -2.04
N PRO A 50 -0.98 -12.47 -0.75
CA PRO A 50 -0.53 -13.33 0.35
C PRO A 50 -1.01 -14.77 0.17
N LYS A 51 -0.09 -15.71 0.31
CA LYS A 51 -0.38 -17.14 0.27
C LYS A 51 -0.21 -17.77 1.65
N ASN A 52 -1.14 -18.64 2.01
CA ASN A 52 -1.05 -19.48 3.19
C ASN A 52 -1.13 -20.96 2.80
N THR A 53 -0.54 -21.81 3.64
CA THR A 53 -0.67 -23.27 3.54
C THR A 53 -1.58 -23.76 4.64
N ARG A 54 -2.60 -24.54 4.29
CA ARG A 54 -3.51 -25.14 5.28
C ARG A 54 -4.06 -26.46 4.76
N GLY A 55 -3.93 -27.54 5.52
CA GLY A 55 -4.50 -28.84 5.17
C GLY A 55 -3.95 -29.44 3.86
N GLY A 56 -2.67 -29.24 3.58
CA GLY A 56 -2.01 -29.77 2.38
C GLY A 56 -2.32 -29.02 1.08
N VAL A 57 -2.95 -27.84 1.16
CA VAL A 57 -3.23 -26.98 -0.01
C VAL A 57 -2.62 -25.60 0.18
N VAL A 58 -2.38 -24.91 -0.92
CA VAL A 58 -1.97 -23.50 -0.93
C VAL A 58 -3.19 -22.66 -1.25
N ASN A 59 -3.47 -21.64 -0.44
CA ASN A 59 -4.53 -20.67 -0.71
C ASN A 59 -3.92 -19.28 -0.90
N GLN A 60 -4.36 -18.59 -1.93
CA GLN A 60 -4.18 -17.14 -2.02
C GLN A 60 -5.31 -16.46 -1.25
N GLU A 61 -4.94 -15.63 -0.29
CA GLU A 61 -5.86 -14.74 0.43
C GLU A 61 -6.31 -13.57 -0.44
N TYR A 62 -7.03 -12.62 0.15
CA TYR A 62 -7.51 -11.46 -0.57
C TYR A 62 -6.33 -10.61 -1.08
N PRO A 63 -6.30 -10.29 -2.39
CA PRO A 63 -5.34 -9.36 -2.94
C PRO A 63 -5.40 -8.02 -2.24
N ALA A 64 -4.23 -7.44 -2.12
CA ALA A 64 -3.98 -6.27 -1.30
C ALA A 64 -3.27 -5.20 -2.14
N PRO A 65 -4.01 -4.52 -3.05
CA PRO A 65 -3.44 -3.48 -3.88
C PRO A 65 -3.29 -2.18 -3.10
N GLY A 66 -2.26 -1.43 -3.47
CA GLY A 66 -2.09 -0.05 -3.03
C GLY A 66 -1.26 0.75 -4.02
N VAL A 67 -1.20 2.04 -3.72
CA VAL A 67 -0.44 3.04 -4.44
C VAL A 67 0.47 3.76 -3.46
N ILE A 68 1.71 3.99 -3.88
CA ILE A 68 2.75 4.64 -3.11
C ILE A 68 3.13 5.92 -3.84
N HIS A 69 2.94 7.07 -3.19
CA HIS A 69 3.53 8.34 -3.61
C HIS A 69 4.91 8.45 -2.97
N ARG A 70 5.95 8.11 -3.72
CA ARG A 70 7.34 8.02 -3.23
C ARG A 70 7.79 9.29 -2.50
N PRO A 71 7.57 10.51 -3.04
CA PRO A 71 7.97 11.73 -2.34
C PRO A 71 7.34 11.89 -0.95
N THR A 72 6.06 11.49 -0.79
CA THR A 72 5.37 11.55 0.50
C THR A 72 5.94 10.53 1.48
N GLU A 73 6.09 9.27 1.07
CA GLU A 73 6.58 8.22 1.97
C GLU A 73 8.05 8.43 2.35
N ASP A 74 8.89 8.89 1.41
CA ASP A 74 10.30 9.19 1.67
C ASP A 74 10.45 10.40 2.60
N LEU A 75 9.56 11.40 2.50
CA LEU A 75 9.52 12.51 3.45
C LEU A 75 9.04 12.04 4.83
N LEU A 76 8.01 11.21 4.90
CA LEU A 76 7.50 10.66 6.16
C LEU A 76 8.59 9.85 6.88
N ALA A 77 9.26 8.93 6.17
CA ALA A 77 10.33 8.11 6.74
C ALA A 77 11.47 8.97 7.31
N ARG A 78 11.87 10.04 6.61
CA ARG A 78 12.88 10.98 7.10
C ARG A 78 12.44 11.74 8.36
N LEU A 79 11.18 12.16 8.44
CA LEU A 79 10.66 12.89 9.60
C LEU A 79 10.45 11.99 10.82
N GLU A 80 10.17 10.72 10.61
CA GLU A 80 9.98 9.73 11.68
C GLU A 80 11.28 9.00 12.05
N SER A 81 12.41 9.40 11.46
CA SER A 81 13.74 8.81 11.70
C SER A 81 13.80 7.30 11.44
N TYR A 82 13.01 6.78 10.51
CA TYR A 82 13.16 5.40 10.06
C TYR A 82 14.47 5.24 9.28
N GLU A 83 15.20 4.17 9.55
CA GLU A 83 16.32 3.81 8.67
C GLU A 83 15.80 3.49 7.26
N PRO A 84 16.36 4.10 6.20
CA PRO A 84 16.00 3.79 4.83
C PRO A 84 16.05 2.27 4.57
N GLY A 85 14.91 1.68 4.18
CA GLY A 85 14.81 0.26 3.83
C GLY A 85 14.48 -0.72 4.97
N THR A 86 14.24 -0.26 6.21
CA THR A 86 13.94 -1.16 7.34
C THR A 86 12.46 -1.56 7.49
N ALA A 87 11.56 -0.92 6.76
CA ALA A 87 10.20 -1.39 6.55
C ALA A 87 9.75 -0.99 5.14
N PRO A 88 8.95 -1.81 4.43
CA PRO A 88 8.32 -1.32 3.21
C PRO A 88 7.55 -0.04 3.58
N PRO A 89 7.71 1.07 2.84
CA PRO A 89 6.90 2.25 3.09
C PRO A 89 5.44 1.80 3.07
N PRO A 90 4.63 2.13 4.09
CA PRO A 90 3.22 1.77 4.05
C PRO A 90 2.63 2.40 2.78
N GLN A 91 1.74 1.67 2.11
CA GLN A 91 1.08 2.18 0.92
C GLN A 91 0.41 3.52 1.23
N THR A 92 0.65 4.56 0.42
CA THR A 92 0.01 5.87 0.59
C THR A 92 -1.51 5.76 0.51
N VAL A 93 -1.99 4.93 -0.42
CA VAL A 93 -3.38 4.50 -0.55
C VAL A 93 -3.39 2.98 -0.51
N SER A 94 -4.20 2.39 0.37
CA SER A 94 -4.28 0.93 0.54
C SER A 94 -5.72 0.45 0.49
N ALA A 95 -5.97 -0.65 -0.23
CA ALA A 95 -7.28 -1.31 -0.26
C ALA A 95 -7.37 -2.54 0.67
N VAL A 96 -6.36 -2.78 1.53
CA VAL A 96 -6.18 -4.02 2.30
C VAL A 96 -7.07 -4.11 3.53
N LEU A 97 -7.53 -2.99 4.06
CA LEU A 97 -8.34 -2.95 5.27
C LEU A 97 -9.44 -1.92 5.06
N ASP A 98 -10.66 -2.42 5.06
CA ASP A 98 -11.92 -1.69 4.98
C ASP A 98 -12.27 -1.11 3.60
N HIS A 99 -13.52 -1.37 3.19
CA HIS A 99 -14.57 -0.46 2.71
C HIS A 99 -14.30 1.04 2.39
N VAL A 100 -13.05 1.50 2.20
CA VAL A 100 -12.68 2.85 1.75
C VAL A 100 -12.58 2.91 0.22
N VAL A 101 -12.87 1.80 -0.46
CA VAL A 101 -13.23 1.84 -1.86
C VAL A 101 -14.74 2.08 -1.93
N PRO A 102 -15.21 3.29 -2.34
CA PRO A 102 -16.64 3.54 -2.45
C PRO A 102 -17.27 2.50 -3.40
N PRO A 103 -18.50 2.02 -3.13
CA PRO A 103 -19.23 1.26 -4.15
C PRO A 103 -19.26 2.08 -5.45
N PRO A 104 -18.92 1.50 -6.62
CA PRO A 104 -18.91 0.06 -6.95
C PRO A 104 -17.54 -0.63 -6.90
N GLU A 105 -16.46 0.04 -6.49
CA GLU A 105 -15.11 -0.52 -6.61
C GLU A 105 -14.72 -1.46 -5.45
N SER A 106 -15.68 -1.86 -4.61
CA SER A 106 -15.53 -3.01 -3.70
C SER A 106 -15.25 -4.28 -4.49
N PHE A 107 -14.02 -4.77 -4.41
CA PHE A 107 -13.63 -5.98 -5.13
C PHE A 107 -14.09 -7.23 -4.36
N ARG A 108 -15.00 -8.01 -4.95
CA ARG A 108 -15.30 -9.35 -4.46
C ARG A 108 -14.34 -10.35 -5.08
N TYR A 109 -13.29 -10.70 -4.34
CA TYR A 109 -12.36 -11.73 -4.78
C TYR A 109 -12.80 -13.10 -4.30
N SER A 110 -12.74 -14.09 -5.18
CA SER A 110 -12.83 -15.49 -4.76
C SER A 110 -11.45 -15.95 -4.34
N ARG A 111 -11.36 -16.66 -3.20
CA ARG A 111 -10.13 -17.33 -2.78
C ARG A 111 -9.68 -18.30 -3.89
N ILE A 112 -8.40 -18.23 -4.27
CA ILE A 112 -7.80 -19.19 -5.20
C ILE A 112 -7.13 -20.27 -4.36
N THR A 113 -7.44 -21.53 -4.63
CA THR A 113 -6.90 -22.68 -3.91
C THR A 113 -6.26 -23.62 -4.91
N VAL A 114 -5.00 -23.96 -4.67
CA VAL A 114 -4.22 -24.90 -5.47
C VAL A 114 -3.96 -26.14 -4.63
N ARG A 115 -4.32 -27.31 -5.17
CA ARG A 115 -4.14 -28.60 -4.50
C ARG A 115 -3.05 -29.45 -5.15
N ARG A 116 -2.79 -29.22 -6.43
CA ARG A 116 -1.82 -29.98 -7.22
C ARG A 116 -0.99 -29.03 -8.09
N ALA A 117 0.20 -29.48 -8.46
CA ALA A 117 1.13 -28.68 -9.25
C ALA A 117 0.55 -28.33 -10.64
N GLU A 118 -0.25 -29.22 -11.24
CA GLU A 118 -0.91 -28.95 -12.52
C GLU A 118 -1.93 -27.79 -12.48
N ASP A 119 -2.44 -27.41 -11.29
CA ASP A 119 -3.40 -26.32 -11.14
C ASP A 119 -2.70 -24.94 -11.06
N VAL A 120 -1.36 -24.91 -10.91
CA VAL A 120 -0.59 -23.66 -10.73
C VAL A 120 -0.71 -22.71 -11.92
N PRO A 121 -0.57 -23.15 -13.19
CA PRO A 121 -0.68 -22.25 -14.33
C PRO A 121 -2.04 -21.51 -14.39
N ASP A 122 -3.14 -22.21 -14.12
CA ASP A 122 -4.48 -21.62 -14.09
C ASP A 122 -4.64 -20.63 -12.93
N ALA A 123 -4.08 -20.96 -11.76
CA ALA A 123 -4.09 -20.05 -10.61
C ALA A 123 -3.32 -18.75 -10.91
N VAL A 124 -2.13 -18.86 -11.50
CA VAL A 124 -1.32 -17.72 -11.92
C VAL A 124 -2.05 -16.90 -12.99
N ALA A 125 -2.63 -17.54 -14.01
CA ALA A 125 -3.36 -16.85 -15.07
C ALA A 125 -4.51 -16.00 -14.51
N ARG A 126 -5.29 -16.55 -13.57
CA ARG A 126 -6.39 -15.82 -12.91
C ARG A 126 -5.90 -14.66 -12.06
N THR A 127 -4.79 -14.82 -11.35
CA THR A 127 -4.20 -13.74 -10.56
C THR A 127 -3.65 -12.62 -11.46
N VAL A 128 -2.97 -12.98 -12.53
CA VAL A 128 -2.46 -12.04 -13.53
C VAL A 128 -3.60 -11.28 -14.22
N GLU A 129 -4.65 -11.96 -14.65
CA GLU A 129 -5.85 -11.34 -15.23
C GLU A 129 -6.46 -10.33 -14.25
N LEU A 130 -6.61 -10.71 -12.98
CA LEU A 130 -7.12 -9.82 -11.95
C LEU A 130 -6.26 -8.56 -11.80
N VAL A 131 -4.95 -8.72 -11.68
CA VAL A 131 -4.05 -7.56 -11.51
C VAL A 131 -4.07 -6.68 -12.74
N ARG A 132 -3.93 -7.26 -13.94
CA ARG A 132 -3.89 -6.53 -15.21
C ARG A 132 -5.19 -5.80 -15.50
N ASP A 133 -6.33 -6.45 -15.33
CA ASP A 133 -7.62 -5.96 -15.85
C ASP A 133 -8.42 -5.19 -14.79
N ARG A 134 -8.08 -5.33 -13.50
CA ARG A 134 -8.78 -4.66 -12.40
C ARG A 134 -7.86 -3.80 -11.54
N LEU A 135 -6.80 -4.39 -10.96
CA LEU A 135 -6.03 -3.69 -9.93
C LEU A 135 -5.13 -2.61 -10.50
N LEU A 136 -4.45 -2.87 -11.63
CA LEU A 136 -3.59 -1.88 -12.27
C LEU A 136 -4.37 -0.66 -12.79
N PRO A 137 -5.53 -0.79 -13.46
CA PRO A 137 -6.38 0.34 -13.77
C PRO A 137 -6.82 1.13 -12.53
N TRP A 138 -7.16 0.44 -11.43
CA TRP A 138 -7.50 1.08 -10.16
C TRP A 138 -6.32 1.86 -9.59
N GLN A 139 -5.11 1.28 -9.57
CA GLN A 139 -3.89 1.95 -9.10
C GLN A 139 -3.57 3.20 -9.93
N ARG A 140 -3.69 3.11 -11.26
CA ARG A 140 -3.47 4.25 -12.17
C ARG A 140 -4.48 5.37 -11.95
N ARG A 141 -5.73 5.06 -11.60
CA ARG A 141 -6.70 6.09 -11.22
C ARG A 141 -6.29 6.79 -9.92
N HIS A 142 -5.73 6.02 -8.98
CA HIS A 142 -5.27 6.52 -7.68
C HIS A 142 -3.86 7.17 -7.74
N THR A 143 -3.40 7.59 -8.93
CA THR A 143 -2.34 8.59 -9.08
C THR A 143 -2.91 10.00 -9.31
N ASP A 144 -4.23 10.14 -9.47
CA ASP A 144 -4.90 11.44 -9.48
C ASP A 144 -4.75 12.09 -8.09
N PRO A 145 -4.11 13.26 -8.00
CA PRO A 145 -3.86 13.86 -6.71
C PRO A 145 -5.11 14.24 -5.92
N ASP A 146 -6.21 14.59 -6.58
CA ASP A 146 -7.44 14.99 -5.89
C ASP A 146 -8.12 13.75 -5.29
N LEU A 147 -8.10 12.62 -5.99
CA LEU A 147 -8.55 11.34 -5.42
C LEU A 147 -7.69 10.86 -4.25
N VAL A 148 -6.37 11.08 -4.33
CA VAL A 148 -5.45 10.75 -3.22
C VAL A 148 -5.73 11.63 -2.01
N ARG A 149 -5.91 12.94 -2.22
CA ARG A 149 -6.32 13.87 -1.16
C ARG A 149 -7.62 13.42 -0.51
N ASP A 150 -8.66 13.14 -1.30
CA ASP A 150 -9.96 12.69 -0.79
C ASP A 150 -9.84 11.38 0.00
N HIS A 151 -9.04 10.42 -0.48
CA HIS A 151 -8.79 9.17 0.22
C HIS A 151 -8.11 9.39 1.58
N LEU A 152 -7.05 10.21 1.62
CA LEU A 152 -6.32 10.50 2.85
C LEU A 152 -7.14 11.36 3.82
N ALA A 153 -7.97 12.28 3.31
CA ALA A 153 -8.88 13.09 4.10
C ALA A 153 -10.09 12.31 4.60
N GLY A 154 -10.41 11.16 4.00
CA GLY A 154 -11.46 10.25 4.41
C GLY A 154 -11.25 9.66 5.81
N ARG A 155 -12.35 9.29 6.48
CA ARG A 155 -12.32 8.64 7.79
C ARG A 155 -12.38 7.12 7.61
N PRO A 156 -11.24 6.38 7.70
CA PRO A 156 -11.26 4.94 7.67
C PRO A 156 -12.00 4.39 8.89
N TYR A 157 -12.52 3.17 8.76
CA TYR A 157 -13.24 2.49 9.83
C TYR A 157 -12.33 2.20 11.04
N LEU A 158 -11.07 1.83 10.80
CA LEU A 158 -10.06 1.70 11.85
C LEU A 158 -9.38 3.04 12.19
N LYS A 159 -9.53 3.51 13.44
CA LYS A 159 -8.91 4.75 13.95
C LYS A 159 -7.38 4.81 13.81
N ILE A 160 -6.70 3.67 13.85
CA ILE A 160 -5.23 3.59 13.66
C ILE A 160 -4.82 4.02 12.25
N LEU A 161 -5.64 3.70 11.23
CA LEU A 161 -5.37 4.07 9.85
C LEU A 161 -5.55 5.58 9.64
N ARG A 162 -6.47 6.20 10.38
CA ARG A 162 -6.74 7.64 10.29
C ARG A 162 -5.52 8.49 10.67
N ALA A 163 -4.78 8.12 11.70
CA ALA A 163 -3.53 8.79 12.07
C ALA A 163 -2.48 8.69 10.95
N GLY A 164 -2.35 7.51 10.33
CA GLY A 164 -1.46 7.30 9.19
C GLY A 164 -1.86 8.12 7.96
N ASN A 165 -3.16 8.22 7.68
CA ASN A 165 -3.69 8.99 6.55
C ASN A 165 -3.49 10.49 6.73
N LEU A 166 -3.78 11.03 7.92
CA LEU A 166 -3.60 12.46 8.18
C LEU A 166 -2.13 12.89 8.10
N ARG A 167 -1.19 12.09 8.64
CA ARG A 167 0.25 12.36 8.49
C ARG A 167 0.66 12.42 7.02
N ARG A 168 0.19 11.48 6.20
CA ARG A 168 0.41 11.48 4.75
C ARG A 168 -0.22 12.69 4.08
N LEU A 169 -1.45 13.05 4.47
CA LEU A 169 -2.15 14.20 3.92
C LEU A 169 -1.37 15.49 4.13
N VAL A 170 -0.85 15.73 5.35
CA VAL A 170 0.01 16.88 5.66
C VAL A 170 1.17 17.00 4.67
N LEU A 171 1.92 15.91 4.48
CA LEU A 171 3.08 15.90 3.60
C LEU A 171 2.69 15.99 2.12
N PHE A 172 1.60 15.35 1.73
CA PHE A 172 1.08 15.35 0.37
C PHE A 172 0.65 16.77 -0.06
N GLU A 173 -0.09 17.49 0.79
CA GLU A 173 -0.47 18.88 0.52
C GLU A 173 0.75 19.81 0.46
N HIS A 174 1.70 19.65 1.38
CA HIS A 174 2.96 20.40 1.34
C HIS A 174 3.70 20.16 0.01
N LEU A 175 3.86 18.91 -0.42
CA LEU A 175 4.55 18.59 -1.67
C LEU A 175 3.83 19.15 -2.92
N ARG A 176 2.51 19.34 -2.85
CA ARG A 176 1.70 19.99 -3.91
C ARG A 176 1.76 21.51 -3.91
N GLY A 177 2.33 22.12 -2.87
CA GLY A 177 2.33 23.58 -2.73
C GLY A 177 1.20 24.16 -1.91
N ASP A 178 0.35 23.32 -1.30
CA ASP A 178 -0.76 23.75 -0.45
C ASP A 178 -0.37 23.72 1.04
N ASP A 179 0.48 24.66 1.45
CA ASP A 179 0.92 24.75 2.86
C ASP A 179 -0.25 25.09 3.81
N ALA A 180 -1.31 25.73 3.31
CA ALA A 180 -2.53 25.99 4.09
C ALA A 180 -3.34 24.71 4.32
N GLY A 181 -3.49 23.87 3.29
CA GLY A 181 -4.06 22.54 3.41
C GLY A 181 -3.25 21.63 4.33
N ALA A 182 -1.92 21.68 4.22
CA ALA A 182 -1.01 20.94 5.10
C ALA A 182 -1.19 21.33 6.58
N ARG A 183 -1.30 22.63 6.88
CA ARG A 183 -1.59 23.13 8.24
C ARG A 183 -2.94 22.64 8.75
N THR A 184 -3.99 22.73 7.93
CA THR A 184 -5.34 22.25 8.29
C THR A 184 -5.35 20.76 8.62
N ALA A 185 -4.63 19.94 7.83
CA ALA A 185 -4.50 18.52 8.09
C ALA A 185 -3.70 18.23 9.38
N LEU A 186 -2.67 19.03 9.67
CA LEU A 186 -1.87 18.91 10.89
C LEU A 186 -2.70 19.28 12.12
N ASP A 187 -3.47 20.36 12.07
CA ASP A 187 -4.35 20.77 13.16
C ASP A 187 -5.40 19.68 13.44
N THR A 188 -5.94 19.07 12.38
CA THR A 188 -6.87 17.92 12.51
C THR A 188 -6.19 16.73 13.15
N TYR A 189 -4.96 16.40 12.74
CA TYR A 189 -4.16 15.33 13.34
C TYR A 189 -3.91 15.57 14.83
N LEU A 190 -3.46 16.78 15.19
CA LEU A 190 -3.21 17.13 16.59
C LEU A 190 -4.51 17.09 17.41
N ALA A 191 -5.61 17.64 16.90
CA ALA A 191 -6.89 17.61 17.58
C ALA A 191 -7.44 16.17 17.80
N GLU A 192 -7.27 15.28 16.82
CA GLU A 192 -7.76 13.89 16.92
C GLU A 192 -6.82 13.00 17.77
N TYR A 193 -5.54 13.36 17.95
CA TYR A 193 -4.52 12.48 18.55
C TYR A 193 -3.68 13.09 19.69
N ALA A 194 -4.00 14.29 20.18
CA ALA A 194 -3.29 14.97 21.28
C ALA A 194 -3.26 14.21 22.63
N GLU A 195 -4.09 13.18 22.81
CA GLU A 195 -4.28 12.49 24.11
C GLU A 195 -3.74 11.05 24.13
N GLY A 196 -2.67 10.75 23.39
CA GLY A 196 -1.95 9.47 23.52
C GLY A 196 -2.63 8.26 22.86
N LEU A 197 -3.60 8.51 21.99
CA LEU A 197 -4.24 7.48 21.15
C LEU A 197 -3.45 7.15 19.88
N THR A 198 -2.20 7.60 19.75
CA THR A 198 -1.30 7.13 18.69
C THR A 198 -0.88 5.68 18.99
N PRO A 199 -1.18 4.72 18.10
CA PRO A 199 -0.73 3.34 18.28
C PRO A 199 0.77 3.14 17.95
N GLN A 200 1.52 4.23 17.85
CA GLN A 200 2.94 4.25 17.53
C GLN A 200 3.70 5.00 18.62
N ASP A 201 4.95 4.57 18.79
CA ASP A 201 5.94 5.12 19.70
C ASP A 201 5.83 6.66 19.82
N PRO A 202 5.63 7.21 21.02
CA PRO A 202 5.60 8.65 21.25
C PRO A 202 6.78 9.40 20.62
N ALA A 203 7.96 8.76 20.52
CA ALA A 203 9.13 9.34 19.87
C ALA A 203 8.90 9.65 18.38
N HIS A 204 8.17 8.80 17.65
CA HIS A 204 7.87 9.02 16.24
C HIS A 204 6.85 10.15 16.04
N HIS A 205 5.87 10.25 16.95
CA HIS A 205 4.90 11.35 16.94
C HIS A 205 5.59 12.71 17.13
N ASP A 206 6.40 12.85 18.17
CA ASP A 206 7.10 14.09 18.49
C ASP A 206 8.06 14.50 17.36
N SER A 207 8.79 13.53 16.80
CA SER A 207 9.68 13.74 15.66
C SER A 207 8.92 14.23 14.42
N PHE A 208 7.77 13.62 14.11
CA PHE A 208 6.91 14.04 13.00
C PHE A 208 6.41 15.48 13.19
N VAL A 209 5.82 15.79 14.34
CA VAL A 209 5.24 17.11 14.62
C VAL A 209 6.31 18.21 14.56
N ALA A 210 7.47 17.98 15.19
CA ALA A 210 8.58 18.93 15.15
C ALA A 210 9.11 19.12 13.72
N GLY A 211 9.28 18.03 12.98
CA GLY A 211 9.78 18.06 11.61
C GLY A 211 8.84 18.79 10.64
N VAL A 212 7.53 18.54 10.73
CA VAL A 212 6.51 19.27 9.93
C VAL A 212 6.47 20.75 10.31
N GLY A 213 6.52 21.08 11.61
CA GLY A 213 6.56 22.46 12.07
C GLY A 213 7.73 23.24 11.46
N ALA A 214 8.91 22.61 11.37
CA ALA A 214 10.08 23.17 10.72
C ALA A 214 9.91 23.31 9.19
N LEU A 215 9.28 22.34 8.52
CA LEU A 215 9.00 22.40 7.08
C LEU A 215 8.07 23.56 6.72
N LEU A 216 6.95 23.69 7.44
CA LEU A 216 5.91 24.68 7.14
C LEU A 216 6.28 26.11 7.54
N SER A 217 7.38 26.31 8.28
CA SER A 217 7.87 27.61 8.71
C SER A 217 8.93 28.21 7.78
N ARG A 218 9.43 27.45 6.79
CA ARG A 218 10.40 27.94 5.82
C ARG A 218 9.70 28.71 4.69
N PRO A 219 10.15 29.92 4.32
CA PRO A 219 9.69 30.56 3.10
C PRO A 219 10.14 29.72 1.89
N ARG A 220 9.25 29.55 0.91
CA ARG A 220 9.52 28.86 -0.35
C ARG A 220 10.32 29.73 -1.31
#